data_AF-A0A662RT78-F1
#
_entry.id   AF-A0A662RT78-F1
#
_cell.length_a   1.000
_cell.length_b   1.000
_cell.length_c   1.000
_cell.angle_alpha   90.00
_cell.angle_beta   90.00
_cell.angle_gamma   90.00
#
_symmetry.space_group_name_H-M   'P 1'
#
loop_
_entity.id
_entity.type
_entity.pdbx_description
1 polymer ?
#
loop_
_entity_poly.entity_id
_entity_poly.type
_entity_poly.pdbx_seq_one_letter_code
_entity_poly.pdbx_strand_id
1 'polypeptide(L)'
;MSDLRSEDDFRSEDVLKEIFREISAFINERKAVSEDELRMKIGECIASIGDDEREALKKLITDVSGGDDIEDVIFRSVTTENGKISVFSPDVRTRINYQGEIFYCLPSHRFFADELEEAFLRASKMRNPPSSLKVIVEEFLTRCGYEVI
;
A
#
# COMPACT_ATOMS: atom_id res chain seq x y z
N MET A 1 -16.09 32.60 -18.36
CA MET A 1 -15.95 31.33 -17.62
C MET A 1 -14.65 30.74 -18.09
N SER A 2 -13.58 31.08 -17.39
CA SER A 2 -12.21 30.83 -17.82
C SER A 2 -11.78 29.51 -17.20
N ASP A 3 -11.68 28.47 -18.02
CA ASP A 3 -10.99 27.23 -17.69
C ASP A 3 -9.49 27.54 -17.55
N LEU A 4 -9.09 27.93 -16.34
CA LEU A 4 -7.71 27.91 -15.89
C LEU A 4 -7.56 26.70 -14.96
N ARG A 5 -7.57 25.50 -15.55
CA ARG A 5 -6.84 24.39 -14.92
C ARG A 5 -5.38 24.74 -15.04
N SER A 6 -4.77 25.14 -13.92
CA SER A 6 -3.35 25.50 -13.83
C SER A 6 -2.50 24.36 -14.41
N GLU A 7 -1.38 24.66 -15.06
CA GLU A 7 -0.45 23.63 -15.57
C GLU A 7 0.01 22.65 -14.45
N ASP A 8 0.01 23.11 -13.20
CA ASP A 8 0.27 22.30 -12.01
C ASP A 8 -0.79 21.21 -11.74
N ASP A 9 -2.04 21.46 -12.14
CA ASP A 9 -3.16 20.53 -11.93
C ASP A 9 -3.06 19.34 -12.90
N PHE A 10 -2.61 19.60 -14.13
CA PHE A 10 -2.30 18.57 -15.13
C PHE A 10 -1.12 17.69 -14.72
N ARG A 11 -0.05 18.32 -14.22
CA ARG A 11 1.13 17.58 -13.72
C ARG A 11 0.76 16.67 -12.55
N SER A 12 -0.06 17.16 -11.63
CA SER A 12 -0.51 16.39 -10.46
C SER A 12 -1.35 15.19 -10.86
N GLU A 13 -2.22 15.33 -11.86
CA GLU A 13 -3.08 14.23 -12.34
C GLU A 13 -2.26 13.14 -13.05
N ASP A 14 -1.21 13.50 -13.79
CA ASP A 14 -0.34 12.54 -14.48
C ASP A 14 0.55 11.76 -13.50
N VAL A 15 1.09 12.42 -12.48
CA VAL A 15 1.83 11.76 -11.38
C VAL A 15 0.91 10.76 -10.64
N LEU A 16 -0.33 11.17 -10.35
CA LEU A 16 -1.29 10.33 -9.64
C LEU A 16 -1.70 9.09 -10.48
N LYS A 17 -1.82 9.25 -11.81
CA LYS A 17 -2.01 8.12 -12.74
C LYS A 17 -0.82 7.17 -12.74
N GLU A 18 0.40 7.69 -12.67
CA GLU A 18 1.61 6.86 -12.63
C GLU A 18 1.69 6.04 -11.35
N ILE A 19 1.43 6.65 -10.19
CA ILE A 19 1.32 5.96 -8.90
C ILE A 19 0.26 4.84 -9.00
N PHE A 20 -0.93 5.15 -9.50
CA PHE A 20 -1.99 4.15 -9.62
C PHE A 20 -1.67 3.05 -10.61
N ARG A 21 -0.94 3.34 -11.69
CA ARG A 21 -0.44 2.34 -12.62
C ARG A 21 0.54 1.39 -11.93
N GLU A 22 1.48 1.91 -11.14
CA GLU A 22 2.43 1.08 -10.40
C GLU A 22 1.75 0.21 -9.34
N ILE A 23 0.83 0.79 -8.56
CA ILE A 23 0.04 0.04 -7.57
C ILE A 23 -0.78 -1.05 -8.27
N SER A 24 -1.43 -0.72 -9.40
CA SER A 24 -2.19 -1.70 -10.17
C SER A 24 -1.32 -2.84 -10.67
N ALA A 25 -0.13 -2.54 -11.20
CA ALA A 25 0.81 -3.55 -11.67
C ALA A 25 1.27 -4.46 -10.52
N PHE A 26 1.59 -3.88 -9.36
CA PHE A 26 1.99 -4.61 -8.15
C PHE A 26 0.91 -5.58 -7.66
N ILE A 27 -0.35 -5.12 -7.63
CA ILE A 27 -1.48 -5.96 -7.19
C ILE A 27 -1.76 -7.05 -8.22
N ASN A 28 -1.66 -6.75 -9.52
CA ASN A 28 -1.90 -7.72 -10.57
C ASN A 28 -0.82 -8.82 -10.61
N GLU A 29 0.43 -8.47 -10.30
CA GLU A 29 1.54 -9.42 -10.19
C GLU A 29 1.38 -10.34 -8.96
N ARG A 30 1.01 -9.76 -7.81
CA ARG A 30 0.94 -10.48 -6.52
C ARG A 30 -0.38 -11.16 -6.23
N LYS A 31 -1.44 -10.73 -6.93
CA LYS A 31 -2.83 -11.23 -6.91
C LYS A 31 -3.59 -11.05 -5.60
N ALA A 32 -2.94 -11.34 -4.47
CA ALA A 32 -3.37 -11.05 -3.12
C ALA A 32 -2.30 -10.24 -2.39
N VAL A 33 -2.72 -9.17 -1.71
CA VAL A 33 -1.83 -8.22 -1.04
C VAL A 33 -2.38 -7.88 0.34
N SER A 34 -1.55 -7.85 1.37
CA SER A 34 -1.97 -7.42 2.71
C SER A 34 -2.11 -5.89 2.82
N GLU A 35 -2.76 -5.39 3.88
CA GLU A 35 -2.81 -3.95 4.16
C GLU A 35 -1.41 -3.34 4.24
N ASP A 36 -0.51 -3.98 5.00
CA ASP A 36 0.86 -3.52 5.20
C ASP A 36 1.65 -3.47 3.88
N GLU A 37 1.50 -4.48 3.03
CA GLU A 37 2.14 -4.52 1.71
C GLU A 37 1.65 -3.38 0.81
N LEU A 38 0.35 -3.09 0.85
CA LEU A 38 -0.25 -2.02 0.06
C LEU A 38 0.24 -0.65 0.54
N ARG A 39 0.25 -0.41 1.85
CA ARG A 39 0.77 0.84 2.45
C ARG A 39 2.25 1.04 2.14
N MET A 40 3.06 -0.02 2.28
CA MET A 40 4.48 0.01 1.93
C MET A 40 4.68 0.40 0.46
N LYS A 41 3.94 -0.22 -0.46
CA LYS A 41 4.06 0.08 -1.89
C LYS A 41 3.63 1.52 -2.21
N ILE A 42 2.57 2.01 -1.56
CA ILE A 42 2.14 3.42 -1.69
C ILE A 42 3.26 4.35 -1.21
N GLY A 43 3.85 4.08 -0.04
CA GLY A 43 4.97 4.85 0.49
C GLY A 43 6.19 4.87 -0.44
N GLU A 44 6.55 3.72 -1.03
CA GLU A 44 7.61 3.63 -2.04
C GLU A 44 7.32 4.50 -3.27
N CYS A 45 6.11 4.42 -3.82
CA CYS A 45 5.71 5.21 -4.98
C CYS A 45 5.72 6.71 -4.68
N ILE A 46 5.31 7.12 -3.48
CA ILE A 46 5.40 8.53 -3.04
C ILE A 46 6.86 8.96 -2.86
N ALA A 47 7.72 8.09 -2.34
CA ALA A 47 9.13 8.39 -2.12
C ALA A 47 9.96 8.41 -3.42
N SER A 48 9.53 7.71 -4.47
CA SER A 48 10.19 7.73 -5.78
C SER A 48 9.94 9.00 -6.60
N ILE A 49 8.96 9.80 -6.19
CA ILE A 49 8.53 11.03 -6.86
C ILE A 49 9.37 12.21 -6.36
N GLY A 50 9.60 13.21 -7.22
CA GLY A 50 10.38 14.40 -6.84
C GLY A 50 9.68 15.26 -5.77
N ASP A 51 10.45 16.05 -5.03
CA ASP A 51 9.89 16.92 -3.96
C ASP A 51 8.84 17.91 -4.49
N ASP A 52 9.06 18.45 -5.70
CA ASP A 52 8.12 19.37 -6.37
C ASP A 52 6.77 18.70 -6.70
N GLU A 53 6.83 17.46 -7.18
CA GLU A 53 5.66 16.65 -7.54
C GLU A 53 4.91 16.17 -6.29
N ARG A 54 5.64 15.88 -5.21
CA ARG A 54 5.06 15.54 -3.90
C ARG A 54 4.29 16.70 -3.30
N GLU A 55 4.80 17.94 -3.41
CA GLU A 55 4.06 19.13 -2.99
C GLU A 55 2.81 19.37 -3.84
N ALA A 56 2.88 19.13 -5.14
CA ALA A 56 1.73 19.24 -6.03
C ALA A 56 0.63 18.22 -5.65
N LEU A 57 1.02 16.96 -5.36
CA LEU A 57 0.12 15.92 -4.88
C LEU A 57 -0.50 16.27 -3.52
N LYS A 58 0.29 16.85 -2.60
CA LYS A 58 -0.21 17.34 -1.30
C LYS A 58 -1.27 18.41 -1.48
N LYS A 59 -1.06 19.37 -2.38
CA LYS A 59 -2.04 20.44 -2.65
C LYS A 59 -3.35 19.84 -3.16
N LEU A 60 -3.28 18.97 -4.16
CA LEU A 60 -4.45 18.32 -4.73
C LEU A 60 -5.21 17.47 -3.68
N ILE A 61 -4.50 16.77 -2.80
CA ILE A 61 -5.12 15.98 -1.73
C ILE A 61 -5.70 16.88 -0.62
N THR A 62 -5.05 17.99 -0.30
CA THR A 62 -5.56 18.97 0.67
C THR A 62 -6.86 19.60 0.16
N ASP A 63 -6.92 19.90 -1.14
CA ASP A 63 -8.10 20.47 -1.79
C ASP A 63 -9.28 19.49 -1.85
N VAL A 64 -9.01 18.18 -1.95
CA VAL A 64 -10.04 17.13 -2.07
C VAL A 64 -10.47 16.55 -0.72
N SER A 65 -9.55 16.36 0.23
CA SER A 65 -9.78 15.61 1.48
C SER A 65 -9.59 16.43 2.75
N GLY A 66 -9.25 17.71 2.68
CA GLY A 66 -9.26 18.62 3.84
C GLY A 66 -8.14 18.41 4.87
N GLY A 67 -7.01 17.80 4.47
CA GLY A 67 -5.79 17.71 5.29
C GLY A 67 -5.41 16.32 5.82
N ASP A 68 -5.98 15.24 5.27
CA ASP A 68 -5.56 13.87 5.57
C ASP A 68 -4.16 13.53 4.98
N ASP A 69 -3.48 12.55 5.58
CA ASP A 69 -2.21 12.02 5.08
C ASP A 69 -2.36 11.41 3.67
N ILE A 70 -1.39 11.72 2.80
CA ILE A 70 -1.37 11.31 1.38
C ILE A 70 -1.56 9.79 1.24
N GLU A 71 -0.87 9.03 2.09
CA GLU A 71 -0.88 7.57 2.07
C GLU A 71 -2.27 7.02 2.35
N ASP A 72 -2.96 7.54 3.37
CA ASP A 72 -4.29 7.09 3.76
C ASP A 72 -5.34 7.48 2.71
N VAL A 73 -5.18 8.65 2.08
CA VAL A 73 -6.06 9.12 1.00
C VAL A 73 -5.94 8.23 -0.23
N ILE A 74 -4.71 7.89 -0.65
CA ILE A 74 -4.46 6.95 -1.75
C ILE A 74 -4.95 5.55 -1.37
N PHE A 75 -4.66 5.07 -0.17
CA PHE A 75 -5.12 3.77 0.31
C PHE A 75 -6.65 3.66 0.29
N ARG A 76 -7.34 4.71 0.76
CA ARG A 76 -8.80 4.80 0.75
C ARG A 76 -9.34 4.81 -0.68
N SER A 77 -8.69 5.52 -1.59
CA SER A 77 -9.05 5.54 -3.03
C SER A 77 -8.95 4.15 -3.67
N VAL A 78 -7.98 3.33 -3.25
CA VAL A 78 -7.79 1.97 -3.77
C VAL A 78 -8.74 0.95 -3.13
N THR A 79 -9.07 1.13 -1.86
CA THR A 79 -9.80 0.14 -1.05
C THR A 79 -11.30 0.40 -0.89
N THR A 80 -11.80 1.61 -1.20
CA THR A 80 -13.22 1.97 -1.07
C THR A 80 -13.84 2.51 -2.36
N GLU A 81 -15.11 2.17 -2.59
CA GLU A 81 -15.85 2.56 -3.80
C GLU A 81 -16.21 4.06 -3.81
N ASN A 82 -16.44 4.67 -2.63
CA ASN A 82 -16.91 6.05 -2.47
C ASN A 82 -15.80 7.09 -2.23
N GLY A 83 -14.52 6.69 -2.30
CA GLY A 83 -13.36 7.56 -2.01
C GLY A 83 -12.40 7.73 -3.19
N LYS A 84 -12.85 7.47 -4.43
CA LYS A 84 -11.98 7.52 -5.61
C LYS A 84 -11.63 8.96 -5.96
N ILE A 85 -10.35 9.28 -5.86
CA ILE A 85 -9.80 10.58 -6.23
C ILE A 85 -9.71 10.69 -7.76
N SER A 86 -9.53 9.55 -8.44
CA SER A 86 -9.36 9.48 -9.88
C SER A 86 -10.06 8.27 -10.49
N VAL A 87 -10.46 8.41 -11.76
CA VAL A 87 -11.03 7.33 -12.59
C VAL A 87 -10.01 6.19 -12.81
N PHE A 88 -8.71 6.49 -12.67
CA PHE A 88 -7.62 5.53 -12.83
C PHE A 88 -7.28 4.75 -11.54
N SER A 89 -7.98 5.02 -10.43
CA SER A 89 -7.73 4.31 -9.18
C SER A 89 -8.07 2.82 -9.31
N PRO A 90 -7.13 1.89 -9.02
CA PRO A 90 -7.42 0.47 -9.03
C PRO A 90 -8.48 0.14 -7.99
N ASP A 91 -9.46 -0.67 -8.38
CA ASP A 91 -10.54 -1.10 -7.48
C ASP A 91 -10.19 -2.44 -6.86
N VAL A 92 -9.82 -2.41 -5.58
CA VAL A 92 -9.36 -3.58 -4.83
C VAL A 92 -10.28 -3.80 -3.62
N ARG A 93 -11.58 -3.64 -3.85
CA ARG A 93 -12.62 -3.75 -2.81
C ARG A 93 -12.76 -5.13 -2.17
N THR A 94 -12.27 -6.19 -2.81
CA THR A 94 -12.45 -7.56 -2.32
C THR A 94 -11.54 -7.80 -1.12
N ARG A 95 -12.15 -7.86 0.07
CA ARG A 95 -11.47 -8.16 1.33
C ARG A 95 -11.64 -9.63 1.67
N ILE A 96 -10.54 -10.31 1.91
CA ILE A 96 -10.49 -11.74 2.23
C ILE A 96 -9.89 -11.86 3.61
N ASN A 97 -10.61 -12.50 4.53
CA ASN A 97 -10.02 -12.87 5.81
C ASN A 97 -9.34 -14.23 5.66
N TYR A 98 -8.03 -14.26 5.87
CA TYR A 98 -7.25 -15.48 5.93
C TYR A 98 -6.42 -15.49 7.21
N GLN A 99 -6.64 -16.50 8.07
CA GLN A 99 -5.97 -16.66 9.37
C GLN A 99 -6.04 -15.44 10.31
N GLY A 100 -7.10 -14.63 10.22
CA GLY A 100 -7.28 -13.44 11.05
C GLY A 100 -6.73 -12.15 10.43
N GLU A 101 -6.17 -12.22 9.22
CA GLU A 101 -5.62 -11.09 8.49
C GLU A 101 -6.46 -10.73 7.28
N ILE A 102 -6.47 -9.45 6.92
CA ILE A 102 -7.24 -8.93 5.79
C ILE A 102 -6.31 -8.80 4.58
N PHE A 103 -6.65 -9.53 3.53
CA PHE A 103 -6.01 -9.43 2.22
C PHE A 103 -6.94 -8.76 1.21
N TYR A 104 -6.34 -7.98 0.31
CA TYR A 104 -7.00 -7.26 -0.75
C TYR A 104 -6.70 -7.94 -2.09
N CYS A 105 -7.74 -8.11 -2.91
CA CYS A 105 -7.64 -8.73 -4.23
C CYS A 105 -8.47 -7.96 -5.27
N LEU A 106 -8.09 -8.08 -6.54
CA LEU A 106 -8.89 -7.58 -7.65
C LEU A 106 -10.24 -8.34 -7.71
N PRO A 107 -11.38 -7.66 -7.93
CA PRO A 107 -12.70 -8.30 -8.03
C PRO A 107 -12.80 -9.37 -9.12
N SER A 108 -11.95 -9.27 -10.14
CA SER A 108 -11.90 -10.18 -11.29
C SER A 108 -11.17 -11.49 -11.00
N HIS A 109 -10.39 -11.57 -9.92
CA HIS A 109 -9.59 -12.75 -9.61
C HIS A 109 -10.41 -13.79 -8.83
N ARG A 110 -10.37 -15.05 -9.26
CA ARG A 110 -10.92 -16.16 -8.47
C ARG A 110 -9.96 -16.53 -7.35
N PHE A 111 -10.50 -16.78 -6.18
CA PHE A 111 -9.76 -17.13 -4.96
C PHE A 111 -8.93 -18.40 -5.15
N PHE A 112 -7.60 -18.32 -4.95
CA PHE A 112 -6.72 -19.49 -4.83
C PHE A 112 -6.05 -19.48 -3.45
N ALA A 113 -6.10 -20.62 -2.76
CA ALA A 113 -5.55 -20.76 -1.41
C ALA A 113 -4.03 -20.57 -1.39
N ASP A 114 -3.34 -21.05 -2.42
CA ASP A 114 -1.88 -20.96 -2.55
C ASP A 114 -1.41 -19.49 -2.63
N GLU A 115 -2.15 -18.63 -3.34
CA GLU A 115 -1.82 -17.20 -3.47
C GLU A 115 -2.00 -16.44 -2.14
N LEU A 116 -2.95 -16.86 -1.31
CA LEU A 116 -3.15 -16.30 0.04
C LEU A 116 -2.07 -16.76 1.01
N GLU A 117 -1.65 -18.03 0.92
CA GLU A 117 -0.56 -18.55 1.74
C GLU A 117 0.76 -17.83 1.43
N GLU A 118 1.05 -17.59 0.14
CA GLU A 118 2.19 -16.77 -0.27
C GLU A 118 2.09 -15.34 0.25
N ALA A 119 0.92 -14.70 0.12
CA ALA A 119 0.70 -13.35 0.64
C ALA A 119 0.88 -13.30 2.18
N PHE A 120 0.38 -14.30 2.90
CA PHE A 120 0.57 -14.44 4.33
C PHE A 120 2.03 -14.62 4.71
N LEU A 121 2.77 -15.48 4.02
CA LEU A 121 4.21 -15.67 4.23
C LEU A 121 4.98 -14.36 4.01
N ARG A 122 4.63 -13.56 3.01
CA ARG A 122 5.24 -12.24 2.77
C ARG A 122 4.90 -11.26 3.90
N ALA A 123 3.63 -11.14 4.27
CA ALA A 123 3.19 -10.26 5.33
C ALA A 123 3.81 -10.63 6.69
N SER A 124 3.97 -11.92 6.96
CA SER A 124 4.62 -12.44 8.16
C SER A 124 6.12 -12.10 8.19
N LYS A 125 6.82 -12.24 7.05
CA LYS A 125 8.23 -11.83 6.91
C LYS A 125 8.44 -10.32 7.13
N MET A 126 7.48 -9.48 6.72
CA MET A 126 7.56 -8.04 6.96
C MET A 126 7.38 -7.69 8.44
N ARG A 127 6.38 -8.26 9.12
CA ARG A 127 6.10 -7.95 10.53
C ARG A 127 7.11 -8.55 11.49
N ASN A 128 7.56 -9.78 11.21
CA ASN A 128 8.54 -10.48 12.01
C ASN A 128 9.80 -10.74 11.19
N PRO A 129 10.69 -9.74 11.04
CA PRO A 129 11.97 -10.01 10.43
C PRO A 129 12.69 -11.06 11.30
N PRO A 130 13.23 -12.13 10.70
CA PRO A 130 13.84 -13.23 11.45
C PRO A 130 15.03 -12.78 12.31
N SER A 131 15.62 -11.62 12.00
CA SER A 131 16.63 -10.95 12.80
C SER A 131 16.13 -10.51 14.17
N SER A 132 14.92 -9.97 14.28
CA SER A 132 14.34 -9.54 15.55
C SER A 132 13.93 -10.73 16.42
N LEU A 133 13.46 -11.82 15.80
CA LEU A 133 13.17 -13.06 16.51
C LEU A 133 14.44 -13.71 17.06
N LYS A 134 15.54 -13.65 16.31
CA LYS A 134 16.83 -14.17 16.76
C LYS A 134 17.27 -13.51 18.06
N VAL A 135 17.21 -12.18 18.16
CA VAL A 135 17.59 -11.45 19.39
C VAL A 135 16.72 -11.88 20.59
N ILE A 136 15.40 -11.99 20.40
CA ILE A 136 14.49 -12.38 21.48
C ILE A 136 14.74 -13.83 21.94
N VAL A 137 15.01 -14.73 20.98
CA VAL A 137 15.34 -16.13 21.27
C VAL A 137 16.68 -16.24 21.98
N GLU A 138 17.68 -15.46 21.57
CA GLU A 138 18.99 -15.39 22.24
C GLU A 138 18.86 -14.86 23.67
N GLU A 139 18.09 -13.79 23.89
CA GLU A 139 17.80 -13.27 25.24
C GLU A 139 17.05 -14.29 26.10
N PHE A 140 16.09 -15.01 25.52
CA PHE A 140 15.35 -16.05 26.23
C PHE A 140 16.25 -17.23 26.61
N LEU A 141 17.08 -17.72 25.68
CA LEU A 141 18.05 -18.80 25.91
C LEU A 141 19.08 -18.41 26.97
N THR A 142 19.58 -17.18 26.92
CA THR A 142 20.50 -16.62 27.92
C THR A 142 19.83 -16.56 29.30
N ARG A 143 18.56 -16.12 29.39
CA ARG A 143 17.78 -16.12 30.64
C ARG A 143 17.51 -17.51 31.20
N CYS A 144 17.38 -18.51 30.32
CA CYS A 144 17.23 -19.92 30.70
C CYS A 144 18.57 -20.61 31.03
N GLY A 145 19.70 -19.90 30.96
CA GLY A 145 21.02 -20.43 31.30
C GLY A 145 21.69 -21.25 30.20
N TYR A 146 21.22 -21.15 28.96
CA TYR A 146 21.89 -21.73 27.80
C TYR A 146 22.92 -20.73 27.25
N GLU A 147 24.15 -21.20 26.99
CA GLU A 147 25.13 -20.44 26.22
C GLU A 147 24.75 -20.48 24.74
N VAL A 148 24.45 -19.31 24.19
CA VAL A 148 24.31 -19.12 22.74
C VAL A 148 25.71 -18.93 22.16
N ILE A 149 26.14 -19.84 21.28
CA ILE A 149 27.41 -19.78 20.53
C ILE A 149 27.16 -19.27 19.12
#